data_AF-A0A2I0INF3-F1
#
_entry.id   AF-A0A2I0INF3-F1
#
_cell.length_a   1.000
_cell.length_b   1.000
_cell.length_c   1.000
_cell.angle_alpha   90.00
_cell.angle_beta   90.00
_cell.angle_gamma   90.00
#
_symmetry.space_group_name_H-M   'P 1'
#
loop_
_entity.id
_entity.type
_entity.pdbx_description
1 polymer ?
#
loop_
_entity_poly.entity_id
_entity_poly.type
_entity_poly.pdbx_seq_one_letter_code
_entity_poly.pdbx_strand_id
1 'polypeptide(L)'
;MNGTMEAANKNIKRIIEKMTVTYKDWHEMLPFALLAYRTSIRTSTGATPYSLVYGMEAVLPIEVEIPSMRVLAESKLEEAEWAKQRYEQLNLINEKRLTALCHGQCY
;
A
#
# COMPACT_ATOMS: atom_id res chain seq x y z
N MET A 1 22.48 7.09 2.64
CA MET A 1 21.07 7.54 2.55
C MET A 1 20.32 7.03 1.30
N ASN A 2 20.98 6.36 0.34
CA ASN A 2 20.31 5.86 -0.89
C ASN A 2 19.82 4.40 -0.85
N GLY A 3 20.24 3.60 0.13
CA GLY A 3 19.94 2.15 0.15
C GLY A 3 18.44 1.82 0.17
N THR A 4 17.62 2.58 0.90
CA THR A 4 16.15 2.37 0.94
C THR A 4 15.51 2.64 -0.42
N MET A 5 15.94 3.70 -1.11
CA MET A 5 15.45 4.05 -2.43
C MET A 5 15.90 3.03 -3.48
N GLU A 6 17.15 2.58 -3.41
CA GLU A 6 17.68 1.52 -4.28
C GLU A 6 16.92 0.20 -4.11
N ALA A 7 16.63 -0.19 -2.87
CA ALA A 7 15.84 -1.38 -2.58
C ALA A 7 14.39 -1.26 -3.11
N ALA A 8 13.76 -0.09 -2.97
CA ALA A 8 12.45 0.17 -3.53
C ALA A 8 12.46 0.07 -5.07
N ASN A 9 13.42 0.73 -5.73
CA ASN A 9 13.57 0.70 -7.19
C ASN A 9 13.84 -0.73 -7.70
N LYS A 10 14.65 -1.51 -6.99
CA LYS A 10 14.91 -2.92 -7.32
C LYS A 10 13.64 -3.78 -7.23
N ASN A 11 12.79 -3.53 -6.23
CA ASN A 11 11.51 -4.23 -6.13
C ASN A 11 10.56 -3.86 -7.26
N ILE A 12 10.41 -2.56 -7.55
CA ILE A 12 9.55 -2.08 -8.65
C ILE A 12 10.02 -2.67 -9.98
N LYS A 13 11.33 -2.66 -10.25
CA LYS A 13 11.90 -3.29 -11.44
C LYS A 13 11.53 -4.77 -11.57
N ARG A 14 11.64 -5.54 -10.48
CA ARG A 14 11.26 -6.98 -10.47
C ARG A 14 9.76 -7.20 -10.72
N ILE A 15 8.89 -6.27 -10.29
CA ILE A 15 7.46 -6.37 -10.56
C ILE A 15 7.21 -6.08 -12.05
N ILE A 16 7.80 -5.03 -12.60
CA ILE A 16 7.70 -4.69 -14.03
C ILE A 16 8.17 -5.87 -14.89
N GLU A 17 9.36 -6.43 -14.60
CA GLU A 17 9.91 -7.59 -15.33
C GLU A 17 8.96 -8.79 -15.38
N LYS A 18 8.11 -8.98 -14.36
CA LYS A 18 7.12 -10.06 -14.31
C LYS A 18 5.83 -9.75 -15.07
N MET A 19 5.51 -8.47 -15.23
CA MET A 19 4.28 -8.02 -15.89
C MET A 19 4.49 -7.76 -17.38
N THR A 20 5.71 -7.40 -17.78
CA THR A 20 6.07 -7.18 -19.17
C THR A 20 6.04 -8.48 -19.96
N VAL A 21 5.32 -8.48 -21.08
CA VAL A 21 5.33 -9.60 -22.04
C VAL A 21 6.51 -9.43 -23.00
N THR A 22 6.81 -8.18 -23.35
CA THR A 22 7.94 -7.80 -24.20
C THR A 22 8.79 -6.73 -23.52
N TYR A 23 10.04 -6.54 -23.90
CA TYR A 23 10.85 -5.46 -23.31
C TYR A 23 10.35 -4.04 -23.65
N LYS A 24 9.39 -3.91 -24.60
CA LYS A 24 8.91 -2.61 -25.09
C LYS A 24 7.69 -2.10 -24.33
N ASP A 25 6.93 -2.98 -23.67
CA ASP A 25 5.66 -2.64 -23.00
C ASP A 25 5.84 -2.23 -21.52
N TRP A 26 7.08 -2.13 -21.03
CA TRP A 26 7.38 -1.81 -19.62
C TRP A 26 6.73 -0.53 -19.11
N HIS A 27 6.61 0.48 -19.98
CA HIS A 27 6.03 1.77 -19.64
C HIS A 27 4.51 1.69 -19.48
N GLU A 28 3.85 0.80 -20.21
CA GLU A 28 2.42 0.51 -20.06
C GLU A 28 2.15 -0.29 -18.77
N MET A 29 3.10 -1.14 -18.37
CA MET A 29 3.00 -1.94 -17.14
C MET A 29 3.37 -1.17 -15.87
N LEU A 30 4.09 -0.05 -15.99
CA LEU A 30 4.59 0.73 -14.86
C LEU A 30 3.49 1.17 -13.86
N PRO A 31 2.32 1.70 -14.28
CA PRO A 31 1.26 2.08 -13.34
C PRO A 31 0.77 0.89 -12.51
N PHE A 32 0.64 -0.28 -13.12
CA PHE A 32 0.21 -1.50 -12.44
C PHE A 32 1.27 -2.02 -11.48
N ALA A 33 2.55 -1.97 -11.88
CA ALA A 33 3.65 -2.36 -11.00
C ALA A 33 3.74 -1.44 -9.77
N LEU A 34 3.53 -0.14 -9.94
CA LEU A 34 3.48 0.81 -8.84
C LEU A 34 2.27 0.56 -7.93
N LEU A 35 1.10 0.25 -8.49
CA LEU A 35 -0.08 -0.12 -7.72
C LEU A 35 0.20 -1.36 -6.86
N ALA A 36 0.69 -2.44 -7.48
CA ALA A 36 1.03 -3.68 -6.79
C ALA A 36 2.07 -3.44 -5.69
N TYR A 37 3.10 -2.63 -5.95
CA TYR A 37 4.10 -2.28 -4.94
C TYR A 37 3.47 -1.54 -3.75
N ARG A 38 2.57 -0.59 -4.01
CA ARG A 38 1.94 0.23 -2.96
C ARG A 38 0.94 -0.55 -2.09
N THR A 39 0.26 -1.54 -2.65
CA THR A 39 -0.81 -2.28 -1.95
C THR A 39 -0.39 -3.65 -1.43
N SER A 40 0.83 -4.11 -1.72
CA SER A 40 1.36 -5.37 -1.21
C SER A 40 2.14 -5.19 0.08
N ILE A 41 1.92 -6.08 1.05
CA ILE A 41 2.66 -6.09 2.32
C ILE A 41 4.15 -6.32 2.04
N ARG A 42 5.01 -5.52 2.68
CA ARG A 42 6.47 -5.69 2.59
C ARG A 42 6.96 -6.51 3.75
N THR A 43 7.70 -7.58 3.44
CA THR A 43 8.28 -8.47 4.45
C THR A 43 9.20 -7.73 5.41
N SER A 44 9.89 -6.68 4.93
CA SER A 44 10.79 -5.87 5.74
C SER A 44 10.07 -4.97 6.75
N THR A 45 8.81 -4.58 6.50
CA THR A 45 8.09 -3.64 7.39
C THR A 45 6.83 -4.23 8.01
N GLY A 46 6.31 -5.34 7.47
CA GLY A 46 5.02 -5.92 7.82
C GLY A 46 3.81 -5.09 7.36
N ALA A 47 4.03 -4.01 6.61
CA ALA A 47 2.98 -3.07 6.19
C ALA A 47 2.99 -2.84 4.67
N THR A 48 1.87 -2.33 4.13
CA THR A 48 1.84 -1.85 2.75
C THR A 48 2.41 -0.42 2.69
N PRO A 49 3.14 -0.04 1.63
CA PRO A 49 3.60 1.34 1.49
C PRO A 49 2.44 2.35 1.50
N TYR A 50 1.27 1.97 0.97
CA TYR A 50 0.07 2.81 1.00
C TYR A 50 -0.38 3.09 2.44
N SER A 51 -0.47 2.08 3.32
CA SER A 51 -0.93 2.30 4.68
C SER A 51 0.05 3.07 5.55
N LEU A 52 1.35 3.03 5.25
CA LEU A 52 2.34 3.92 5.88
C LEU A 52 2.19 5.38 5.46
N VAL A 53 1.68 5.67 4.27
CA VAL A 53 1.44 7.05 3.81
C VAL A 53 0.10 7.58 4.31
N TYR A 54 -0.97 6.78 4.19
CA TYR A 54 -2.34 7.23 4.41
C TYR A 54 -2.99 6.72 5.72
N GLY A 55 -2.31 5.87 6.49
CA GLY A 55 -2.79 5.36 7.79
C GLY A 55 -3.79 4.21 7.71
N MET A 56 -4.23 3.84 6.50
CA MET A 56 -5.17 2.75 6.24
C MET A 56 -4.80 2.00 4.96
N GLU A 57 -5.30 0.78 4.80
CA GLU A 57 -5.09 0.02 3.57
C GLU A 57 -5.87 0.62 2.39
N ALA A 58 -5.34 0.49 1.18
CA ALA A 58 -6.07 0.89 -0.02
C ALA A 58 -7.35 0.04 -0.15
N VAL A 59 -8.43 0.62 -0.71
CA VAL A 59 -9.54 -0.17 -1.24
C VAL A 59 -9.17 -0.52 -2.67
N LEU A 60 -9.07 -1.80 -3.01
CA LEU A 60 -8.77 -2.21 -4.38
C LEU A 60 -10.01 -2.09 -5.28
N PRO A 61 -9.87 -1.83 -6.59
CA PRO A 61 -11.01 -1.78 -7.50
C PRO A 61 -11.91 -3.03 -7.44
N ILE A 62 -11.32 -4.21 -7.30
CA ILE A 62 -12.06 -5.48 -7.18
C ILE A 62 -12.92 -5.55 -5.91
N GLU A 63 -12.51 -4.88 -4.83
CA GLU A 63 -13.32 -4.80 -3.60
C GLU A 63 -14.54 -3.88 -3.75
N VAL A 64 -14.53 -3.00 -4.75
CA VAL A 64 -15.66 -2.13 -5.08
C VAL A 64 -16.57 -2.83 -6.08
N GLU A 65 -15.99 -3.44 -7.11
CA GLU A 65 -16.73 -4.20 -8.14
C GLU A 65 -17.44 -5.41 -7.54
N ILE A 66 -16.76 -6.13 -6.65
CA ILE A 66 -17.33 -7.18 -5.80
C ILE A 66 -17.24 -6.67 -4.36
N PRO A 67 -18.31 -6.02 -3.84
CA PRO A 67 -18.30 -5.34 -2.55
C PRO A 67 -17.70 -6.20 -1.44
N SER A 68 -16.49 -5.83 -0.99
CA SER A 68 -15.83 -6.50 0.13
C SER A 68 -16.56 -6.22 1.43
N MET A 69 -16.35 -7.06 2.45
CA MET A 69 -16.96 -6.82 3.78
C MET A 69 -16.61 -5.44 4.33
N ARG A 70 -15.40 -4.95 4.05
CA ARG A 70 -14.95 -3.63 4.47
C ARG A 70 -15.74 -2.52 3.76
N VAL A 71 -15.89 -2.60 2.43
CA VAL A 71 -16.68 -1.64 1.65
C VAL A 71 -18.15 -1.65 2.10
N LEU A 72 -18.72 -2.83 2.33
CA LEU A 72 -20.09 -2.97 2.83
C LEU A 72 -20.27 -2.38 4.23
N ALA A 73 -19.29 -2.57 5.13
CA ALA A 73 -19.32 -1.99 6.47
C ALA A 73 -19.23 -0.47 6.41
N GLU A 74 -18.26 0.08 5.66
CA GLU A 74 -18.08 1.54 5.53
C GLU A 74 -19.28 2.22 4.87
N SER A 75 -19.93 1.58 3.89
CA SER A 75 -21.11 2.13 3.19
C SER A 75 -22.35 2.35 4.08
N LYS A 76 -22.38 1.71 5.25
CA LYS A 76 -23.49 1.78 6.21
C LYS A 76 -23.24 2.77 7.35
N LEU A 77 -22.02 3.33 7.44
CA LEU A 77 -21.67 4.26 8.49
C LEU A 77 -22.24 5.65 8.19
N GLU A 78 -22.72 6.32 9.23
CA GLU A 78 -22.98 7.75 9.13
C GLU A 78 -21.66 8.52 8.94
N GLU A 79 -21.73 9.65 8.24
CA GLU A 79 -20.54 10.45 7.92
C GLU A 79 -19.75 10.87 9.16
N ALA A 80 -20.44 11.19 10.27
CA ALA A 80 -19.80 11.54 11.54
C ALA A 80 -19.03 10.37 12.16
N GLU A 81 -19.60 9.16 12.10
CA GLU A 81 -18.96 7.93 12.57
C GLU A 81 -17.72 7.60 11.71
N TRP A 82 -17.86 7.69 10.39
CA TRP A 82 -16.76 7.49 9.45
C TRP A 82 -15.62 8.49 9.67
N ALA A 83 -15.94 9.77 9.83
CA ALA A 83 -14.96 10.82 10.09
C ALA A 83 -14.20 10.59 11.41
N LYS A 84 -14.91 10.14 12.45
CA LYS A 84 -14.29 9.77 13.73
C LYS A 84 -13.33 8.59 13.57
N GLN A 85 -13.74 7.52 12.91
CA GLN A 85 -12.88 6.35 12.64
C GLN A 85 -11.64 6.76 11.83
N ARG A 86 -11.81 7.64 10.84
CA ARG A 86 -10.71 8.14 10.02
C ARG A 86 -9.71 8.96 10.85
N TYR A 87 -10.19 9.78 11.78
CA TYR A 87 -9.36 10.54 12.70
C TYR A 87 -8.51 9.62 13.59
N GLU A 88 -9.12 8.56 14.16
CA GLU A 88 -8.42 7.58 14.98
C GLU A 88 -7.32 6.85 14.19
N GLN A 89 -7.59 6.45 12.94
CA GLN A 89 -6.58 5.84 12.07
C GLN A 89 -5.38 6.77 11.82
N LEU A 90 -5.63 8.06 11.60
CA LEU A 90 -4.59 9.06 11.39
C LEU A 90 -3.79 9.31 12.67
N ASN A 91 -4.42 9.28 13.84
CA ASN A 91 -3.73 9.46 15.12
C ASN A 91 -2.67 8.36 15.36
N LEU A 92 -2.94 7.13 14.88
CA LEU A 92 -2.04 5.99 15.01
C LEU A 92 -0.98 5.90 13.88
N ILE A 93 -0.97 6.82 12.91
CA ILE A 93 -0.10 6.69 11.72
C ILE A 93 1.39 6.76 12.07
N ASN A 94 1.75 7.61 13.04
CA ASN A 94 3.14 7.79 13.43
C ASN A 94 3.69 6.55 14.14
N GLU A 95 2.86 5.90 14.96
CA GLU A 95 3.22 4.62 15.59
C GLU A 95 3.42 3.51 14.55
N LYS A 96 2.52 3.41 13.56
CA LYS A 96 2.68 2.45 12.45
C LYS A 96 3.98 2.68 11.68
N ARG A 97 4.32 3.93 11.39
CA ARG A 97 5.58 4.30 10.72
C ARG A 97 6.80 3.94 11.56
N LEU A 98 6.76 4.21 12.86
CA LEU A 98 7.85 3.88 13.77
C LEU A 98 8.07 2.36 13.84
N THR A 99 6.99 1.59 13.99
CA THR A 99 7.05 0.11 13.98
C THR A 99 7.62 -0.42 12.67
N ALA A 100 7.19 0.13 11.52
CA ALA A 100 7.72 -0.25 10.21
C ALA A 100 9.21 0.07 10.05
N LEU A 101 9.67 1.20 10.60
CA LEU A 101 11.09 1.57 10.61
C LEU A 101 11.91 0.60 11.46
N CYS A 102 11.44 0.27 12.67
CA CYS A 102 12.10 -0.68 13.55
C CYS A 102 12.21 -2.07 12.91
N HIS A 103 11.13 -2.59 12.32
CA HIS A 103 11.17 -3.86 11.59
C HIS A 103 12.14 -3.84 10.40
N GLY A 104 12.19 -2.73 9.67
CA GLY A 104 13.09 -2.57 8.53
C GLY A 104 14.57 -2.51 8.90
N GLN A 105 14.90 -2.16 10.14
CA GLN A 105 16.27 -2.15 10.68
C GLN A 105 16.72 -3.51 11.22
N CYS A 106 15.79 -4.44 11.43
CA CYS A 106 16.10 -5.80 11.89
C CYS A 106 16.55 -6.75 10.75
N TYR A 107 16.57 -6.28 9.50
CA TYR A 107 16.99 -6.99 8.29
C TYR A 107 18.22 -6.34 7.67
#